data_AF-A0A8T0F968-F1
#
_entry.id   AF-A0A8T0F968-F1
#
_cell.length_a   1.000
_cell.length_b   1.000
_cell.length_c   1.000
_cell.angle_alpha   90.00
_cell.angle_beta   90.00
_cell.angle_gamma   90.00
#
_symmetry.space_group_name_H-M   'P 1'
#
loop_
_entity.id
_entity.type
_entity.pdbx_description
1 polymer ?
#
loop_
_entity_poly.entity_id
_entity_poly.type
_entity_poly.pdbx_seq_one_letter_code
_entity_poly.pdbx_strand_id
1 'polypeptide(L)'
;MVKQEEEYTEIKEQMYQDKLANLKKQLKQLEEGVHPDYLKRLKKLEQNYQTRQLLNQVFERVEIERVERDHILEKEAAHKEYEEKKVELRETLISDLEEKKRMIEAERSSMELTSDKSSLQLADHAIARRLILEDSMEVKPVTTRKLRRRPNDPLPVPEKRRKTLPTLNFLLDDNEIMEDLRLMNRNKSSPSGIIEVNRYTMKEKKLEPRIVA
;
A
#
# COMPACT_ATOMS: atom_id res chain seq x y z
N MET A 1 10.76 36.30 -77.69
CA MET A 1 10.41 35.07 -76.94
C MET A 1 11.63 34.49 -76.25
N VAL A 2 12.73 34.21 -76.95
CA VAL A 2 13.98 33.64 -76.37
C VAL A 2 14.54 34.42 -75.16
N LYS A 3 14.64 35.76 -75.23
CA LYS A 3 15.14 36.59 -74.11
C LYS A 3 14.33 36.50 -72.81
N GLN A 4 13.01 36.32 -72.91
CA GLN A 4 12.14 36.18 -71.73
C GLN A 4 12.23 34.79 -71.10
N GLU A 5 12.52 33.76 -71.90
CA GLU A 5 12.79 32.41 -71.40
C GLU A 5 14.14 32.34 -70.69
N GLU A 6 15.17 32.98 -71.24
CA GLU A 6 16.50 33.12 -70.63
C GLU A 6 16.43 33.85 -69.28
N GLU A 7 15.75 35.01 -69.22
CA GLU A 7 15.51 35.74 -67.97
C GLU A 7 14.75 34.88 -66.94
N TYR A 8 13.77 34.10 -67.37
CA TYR A 8 13.01 33.21 -66.49
C TYR A 8 13.86 32.06 -65.93
N THR A 9 14.77 31.50 -66.74
CA THR A 9 15.74 30.50 -66.27
C THR A 9 16.78 31.09 -65.32
N GLU A 10 17.26 32.30 -65.56
CA GLU A 10 18.19 33.00 -64.67
C GLU A 10 17.56 33.31 -63.30
N ILE A 11 16.29 33.76 -63.29
CA ILE A 11 15.55 34.00 -62.04
C ILE A 11 15.36 32.69 -61.26
N LYS A 12 15.07 31.57 -61.93
CA LYS A 12 14.97 30.26 -61.28
C LYS A 12 16.29 29.78 -60.69
N GLU A 13 17.38 29.97 -61.42
CA GLU A 13 18.73 29.64 -60.96
C GLU A 13 19.10 30.48 -59.72
N GLN A 14 18.84 31.79 -59.76
CA GLN A 14 19.08 32.68 -58.63
C GLN A 14 18.26 32.26 -57.39
N MET A 15 16.98 31.96 -57.57
CA MET A 15 16.10 31.46 -56.49
C MET A 15 16.62 30.14 -55.89
N TYR A 16 17.18 29.26 -56.72
CA TYR A 16 17.77 28.01 -56.26
C TYR A 16 19.05 28.26 -55.45
N GLN A 17 19.96 29.09 -55.95
CA GLN A 17 21.19 29.45 -55.25
C GLN A 17 20.89 30.14 -53.90
N ASP A 18 19.93 31.05 -53.86
CA ASP A 18 19.49 31.72 -52.62
C ASP A 18 18.88 30.73 -51.62
N LYS A 19 18.09 29.76 -52.11
CA LYS A 19 17.53 28.71 -51.24
C LYS A 19 18.60 27.78 -50.69
N LEU A 20 19.57 27.40 -51.53
CA LEU A 20 20.71 26.58 -51.12
C LEU A 20 21.58 27.32 -50.08
N ALA A 21 21.84 28.61 -50.28
CA ALA A 21 22.58 29.44 -49.33
C ALA A 21 21.86 29.56 -47.98
N ASN A 22 20.53 29.75 -48.00
CA ASN A 22 19.72 29.78 -46.77
C ASN A 22 19.77 28.45 -46.01
N LEU A 23 19.65 27.32 -46.71
CA LEU A 23 19.75 25.99 -46.08
C LEU A 23 21.15 25.73 -45.51
N LYS A 24 22.21 26.06 -46.24
CA LYS A 24 23.59 25.97 -45.73
C LYS A 24 23.81 26.84 -44.49
N LYS A 25 23.24 28.05 -44.47
CA LYS A 25 23.29 28.95 -43.31
C LYS A 25 22.55 28.37 -42.11
N GLN A 26 21.34 27.83 -42.30
CA GLN A 26 20.58 27.18 -41.22
C GLN A 26 21.32 25.95 -40.68
N LEU A 27 21.93 25.15 -41.56
CA LEU A 27 22.71 23.98 -41.16
C LEU A 27 23.93 24.38 -40.33
N LYS A 28 24.68 25.40 -40.77
CA LYS A 28 25.78 25.96 -39.98
C LYS A 28 25.31 26.51 -38.63
N GLN A 29 24.18 27.22 -38.59
CA GLN A 29 23.59 27.71 -37.33
C GLN A 29 23.16 26.57 -36.40
N LEU A 30 22.74 25.43 -36.93
CA LEU A 30 22.42 24.23 -36.16
C LEU A 30 23.69 23.55 -35.64
N GLU A 31 24.73 23.42 -36.45
CA GLU A 31 26.04 22.88 -36.05
C GLU A 31 26.68 23.73 -34.94
N GLU A 32 26.57 25.05 -35.03
CA GLU A 32 27.01 26.01 -34.02
C GLU A 32 26.05 26.10 -32.81
N GLY A 33 24.88 25.45 -32.87
CA GLY A 33 23.88 25.44 -31.80
C GLY A 33 23.14 26.76 -31.59
N VAL A 34 23.27 27.72 -32.50
CA VAL A 34 22.68 29.07 -32.43
C VAL A 34 21.37 29.21 -33.21
N HIS A 35 20.88 28.14 -33.85
CA HIS A 35 19.64 28.18 -34.62
C HIS A 35 18.45 28.61 -33.72
N PRO A 36 17.68 29.66 -34.10
CA PRO A 36 16.65 30.23 -33.23
C PRO A 36 15.59 29.23 -32.76
N ASP A 37 15.15 28.31 -33.63
CA ASP A 37 14.13 27.33 -33.27
C ASP A 37 14.67 26.22 -32.36
N TYR A 38 15.95 25.88 -32.49
CA TYR A 38 16.62 24.98 -31.55
C TYR A 38 16.69 25.62 -30.16
N LEU A 39 17.12 26.88 -30.08
CA LEU A 39 17.19 27.63 -28.81
C LEU A 39 15.80 27.80 -28.16
N LYS A 40 14.75 28.06 -28.93
CA LYS A 40 13.36 28.09 -28.41
C LYS A 40 12.97 26.75 -27.80
N ARG A 41 13.28 25.64 -28.48
CA ARG A 41 12.97 24.28 -27.99
C ARG A 41 13.77 23.93 -26.73
N LEU A 42 15.05 24.30 -26.70
CA LEU A 42 15.92 24.13 -25.54
C LEU A 42 15.41 24.93 -24.34
N LYS A 43 15.02 26.19 -24.54
CA LYS A 43 14.42 27.04 -23.49
C LYS A 43 13.13 26.44 -22.93
N LYS A 44 12.27 25.89 -23.79
CA LYS A 44 11.03 25.21 -23.35
C LYS A 44 11.34 23.93 -22.56
N LEU A 45 12.34 23.16 -22.98
CA LEU A 45 12.76 21.96 -22.27
C LEU A 45 13.33 22.30 -20.89
N GLU A 46 14.15 23.34 -20.81
CA GLU A 46 14.72 23.84 -19.56
C GLU A 46 13.63 24.31 -18.59
N GLN A 47 12.66 25.09 -19.08
CA GLN A 47 11.49 25.49 -18.29
C GLN A 47 10.72 24.29 -17.76
N ASN A 48 10.43 23.30 -18.62
CA ASN A 48 9.73 22.08 -18.19
C ASN A 48 10.52 21.30 -17.13
N TYR A 49 11.84 21.23 -17.27
CA TYR A 49 12.72 20.59 -16.30
C TYR A 49 12.68 21.31 -14.95
N GLN A 50 12.79 22.63 -14.94
CA GLN A 50 12.71 23.45 -13.74
C GLN A 50 11.34 23.33 -13.06
N THR A 51 10.25 23.35 -13.84
CA THR A 51 8.90 23.11 -13.31
C THR A 51 8.79 21.72 -12.69
N ARG A 52 9.33 20.67 -13.33
CA ARG A 52 9.30 19.31 -12.79
C ARG A 52 10.11 19.20 -11.49
N GLN A 53 11.26 19.86 -11.42
CA GLN A 53 12.06 19.90 -10.19
C GLN A 53 11.29 20.56 -9.03
N LEU A 54 10.66 21.70 -9.29
CA LEU A 54 9.83 22.38 -8.28
C LEU A 54 8.65 21.50 -7.84
N LEU A 55 7.96 20.86 -8.79
CA LEU A 55 6.84 19.98 -8.50
C LEU A 55 7.27 18.81 -7.60
N ASN A 56 8.41 18.18 -7.91
CA ASN A 56 8.96 17.09 -7.12
C ASN A 56 9.28 17.53 -5.69
N GLN A 57 9.90 18.70 -5.50
CA GLN A 57 10.20 19.25 -4.17
C GLN A 57 8.92 19.55 -3.36
N VAL A 58 7.89 20.09 -4.01
CA VAL A 58 6.60 20.34 -3.36
C VAL A 58 5.93 19.03 -2.99
N PHE A 59 5.94 18.05 -3.89
CA PHE A 59 5.36 16.73 -3.65
C PHE A 59 6.02 16.03 -2.46
N GLU A 60 7.35 16.02 -2.40
CA GLU A 60 8.11 15.45 -1.29
C GLU A 60 7.69 16.07 0.06
N ARG A 61 7.62 17.41 0.14
CA ARG A 61 7.19 18.09 1.37
C ARG A 61 5.77 17.70 1.79
N VAL A 62 4.83 17.70 0.85
CA VAL A 62 3.42 17.37 1.13
C VAL A 62 3.27 15.92 1.58
N GLU A 63 4.01 14.98 0.98
CA GLU A 63 3.99 13.58 1.40
C GLU A 63 4.60 13.40 2.80
N ILE A 64 5.68 14.10 3.14
CA ILE A 64 6.24 14.09 4.49
C ILE A 64 5.20 14.60 5.50
N GLU A 65 4.62 15.77 5.26
CA GLU A 65 3.58 16.34 6.14
C GLU A 65 2.37 15.42 6.29
N ARG A 66 2.01 14.69 5.24
CA ARG A 66 0.92 13.72 5.28
C ARG A 66 1.26 12.53 6.15
N VAL A 67 2.43 11.93 5.97
CA VAL A 67 2.88 10.80 6.78
C VAL A 67 2.99 11.20 8.26
N GLU A 68 3.48 12.41 8.55
CA GLU A 68 3.57 12.93 9.91
C GLU A 68 2.19 13.10 10.57
N ARG A 69 1.22 13.67 9.84
CA ARG A 69 -0.16 13.77 10.32
C ARG A 69 -0.78 12.41 10.59
N ASP A 70 -0.64 11.48 9.65
CA ASP A 70 -1.18 10.11 9.80
C ASP A 70 -0.55 9.42 11.03
N HIS A 71 0.75 9.60 11.26
CA HIS A 71 1.45 9.08 12.44
C HIS A 71 0.96 9.70 13.75
N ILE A 72 0.66 11.00 13.78
CA ILE A 72 0.11 11.66 14.97
C ILE A 72 -1.30 11.12 15.27
N LEU A 73 -2.17 11.06 14.26
CA LEU A 73 -3.52 10.54 14.39
C LEU A 73 -3.54 9.09 14.86
N GLU A 74 -2.64 8.26 14.34
CA GLU A 74 -2.52 6.86 14.74
C GLU A 74 -2.08 6.71 16.20
N LYS A 75 -1.16 7.56 16.67
CA LYS A 75 -0.74 7.59 18.09
C LYS A 75 -1.89 8.00 19.01
N GLU A 76 -2.64 9.04 18.63
CA GLU A 76 -3.81 9.50 19.39
C GLU A 76 -4.91 8.43 19.42
N ALA A 77 -5.19 7.79 18.29
CA ALA A 77 -6.16 6.70 18.19
C ALA A 77 -5.75 5.49 19.05
N ALA A 78 -4.48 5.09 19.01
CA ALA A 78 -3.97 3.99 19.84
C ALA A 78 -4.08 4.29 21.34
N HIS A 79 -3.76 5.53 21.75
CA HIS A 79 -3.90 5.95 23.15
C HIS A 79 -5.36 5.96 23.59
N LYS A 80 -6.26 6.50 22.74
CA LYS A 80 -7.70 6.52 23.00
C LYS A 80 -8.29 5.11 23.12
N GLU A 81 -7.95 4.21 22.20
CA GLU A 81 -8.38 2.81 22.23
C GLU A 81 -7.93 2.10 23.53
N TYR A 82 -6.70 2.37 23.98
CA TYR A 82 -6.20 1.81 25.23
C TYR A 82 -7.00 2.27 26.45
N GLU A 83 -7.27 3.58 26.58
CA GLU A 83 -8.05 4.10 27.69
C GLU A 83 -9.51 3.63 27.64
N GLU A 84 -10.14 3.58 26.45
CA GLU A 84 -11.48 3.02 26.27
C GLU A 84 -11.55 1.56 26.72
N LYS A 85 -10.59 0.74 26.32
CA LYS A 85 -10.55 -0.70 26.65
C LYS A 85 -10.32 -0.96 28.14
N LYS A 86 -9.56 -0.09 28.78
CA LYS A 86 -9.34 -0.11 30.23
C LYS A 86 -10.62 0.22 31.00
N VAL A 87 -11.45 1.13 30.49
CA VAL A 87 -12.78 1.41 31.04
C VAL A 87 -13.71 0.23 30.78
N GLU A 88 -13.79 -0.27 29.55
CA GLU A 88 -14.63 -1.43 29.16
C GLU A 88 -14.34 -2.65 30.05
N LEU A 89 -13.07 -2.94 30.34
CA LEU A 89 -12.68 -4.07 31.18
C LEU A 89 -13.17 -3.91 32.63
N ARG A 90 -13.12 -2.68 33.16
CA ARG A 90 -13.62 -2.39 34.51
C ARG A 90 -15.14 -2.53 34.56
N GLU A 91 -15.85 -1.99 33.57
CA GLU A 91 -17.31 -2.12 33.47
C GLU A 91 -17.75 -3.58 33.33
N THR A 92 -17.04 -4.36 32.51
CA THR A 92 -17.28 -5.80 32.37
C THR A 92 -17.11 -6.52 33.70
N LEU A 93 -16.01 -6.24 34.43
CA LEU A 93 -15.77 -6.86 35.74
C LEU A 93 -16.86 -6.49 36.77
N ILE A 94 -17.31 -5.23 36.77
CA ILE A 94 -18.41 -4.79 37.64
C ILE A 94 -19.70 -5.55 37.29
N SER A 95 -20.05 -5.62 36.00
CA SER A 95 -21.23 -6.37 35.54
C SER A 95 -21.18 -7.84 35.94
N ASP A 96 -20.04 -8.51 35.77
CA ASP A 96 -19.86 -9.92 36.14
C ASP A 96 -20.04 -10.13 37.66
N LEU A 97 -19.56 -9.21 38.49
CA LEU A 97 -19.72 -9.27 39.94
C LEU A 97 -21.17 -9.00 40.37
N GLU A 98 -21.85 -8.06 39.71
CA GLU A 98 -23.27 -7.78 39.95
C GLU A 98 -24.17 -8.96 39.54
N GLU A 99 -23.87 -9.63 38.42
CA GLU A 99 -24.57 -10.83 37.98
C GLU A 99 -24.33 -11.99 38.96
N LYS A 100 -23.09 -12.22 39.40
CA LYS A 100 -22.80 -13.23 40.43
C LYS A 100 -23.55 -12.96 41.73
N LYS A 101 -23.60 -11.70 42.17
CA LYS A 101 -24.39 -11.30 43.35
C LYS A 101 -25.87 -11.66 43.16
N ARG A 102 -26.45 -11.31 42.00
CA ARG A 102 -27.85 -11.62 41.67
C ARG A 102 -28.12 -13.12 41.64
N MET A 103 -27.20 -13.91 41.08
CA MET A 103 -27.30 -15.38 41.06
C MET A 103 -27.32 -15.97 42.47
N ILE A 104 -26.42 -15.52 43.36
CA ILE A 104 -26.37 -15.96 44.76
C ILE A 104 -27.66 -15.57 45.49
N GLU A 105 -28.19 -14.36 45.25
CA GLU A 105 -29.46 -13.92 45.84
C GLU A 105 -30.63 -14.76 45.34
N ALA A 106 -30.68 -15.07 44.04
CA ALA A 106 -31.71 -15.93 43.46
C ALA A 106 -31.64 -17.37 44.00
N GLU A 107 -30.45 -17.94 44.11
CA GLU A 107 -30.23 -19.26 44.73
C GLU A 107 -30.66 -19.27 46.19
N ARG A 108 -30.31 -18.23 46.97
CA ARG A 108 -30.76 -18.09 48.37
C ARG A 108 -32.27 -18.03 48.48
N SER A 109 -32.95 -17.18 47.69
CA SER A 109 -34.42 -17.12 47.70
C SER A 109 -35.06 -18.44 47.27
N SER A 110 -34.47 -19.14 46.30
CA SER A 110 -34.92 -20.47 45.90
C SER A 110 -34.75 -21.50 47.02
N MET A 111 -33.63 -21.45 47.75
CA MET A 111 -33.38 -22.31 48.92
C MET A 111 -34.36 -22.01 50.05
N GLU A 112 -34.63 -20.75 50.39
CA GLU A 112 -35.60 -20.36 51.43
C GLU A 112 -37.02 -20.84 51.10
N LEU A 113 -37.44 -20.75 49.84
CA LEU A 113 -38.74 -21.25 49.37
C LEU A 113 -38.82 -22.79 49.34
N THR A 114 -37.68 -23.49 49.28
CA THR A 114 -37.60 -24.95 49.19
C THR A 114 -37.31 -25.60 50.55
N SER A 115 -36.71 -24.86 51.49
CA SER A 115 -36.36 -25.34 52.84
C SER A 115 -37.57 -25.64 53.71
N ASP A 116 -38.71 -25.00 53.46
CA ASP A 116 -39.97 -25.30 54.16
C ASP A 116 -40.53 -26.70 53.87
N LYS A 117 -39.99 -27.42 52.87
CA LYS A 117 -40.36 -28.82 52.56
C LYS A 117 -39.34 -29.86 53.01
N SER A 118 -38.18 -29.44 53.56
CA SER A 118 -36.98 -30.30 53.67
C SER A 118 -36.34 -30.29 55.06
N SER A 119 -37.11 -29.99 56.12
CA SER A 119 -36.64 -30.03 57.51
C SER A 119 -36.33 -31.44 58.05
N LEU A 120 -36.35 -32.47 57.20
CA LEU A 120 -35.87 -33.82 57.48
C LEU A 120 -34.77 -34.24 56.47
N GLN A 121 -33.56 -33.66 56.52
CA GLN A 121 -32.29 -34.31 56.10
C GLN A 121 -31.12 -33.33 56.26
N LEU A 122 -30.62 -33.19 57.48
CA LEU A 122 -29.52 -32.29 57.84
C LEU A 122 -28.11 -32.79 57.42
N ALA A 123 -28.01 -33.97 56.81
CA ALA A 123 -26.71 -34.56 56.43
C ALA A 123 -26.25 -34.22 55.00
N ASP A 124 -27.17 -33.99 54.06
CA ASP A 124 -26.82 -33.86 52.63
C ASP A 124 -26.49 -32.42 52.21
N HIS A 125 -26.87 -31.44 53.03
CA HIS A 125 -26.71 -30.01 52.72
C HIS A 125 -25.25 -29.55 52.72
N ALA A 126 -24.39 -30.14 53.55
CA ALA A 126 -22.96 -29.81 53.62
C ALA A 126 -22.18 -30.31 52.40
N ILE A 127 -22.60 -31.46 51.82
CA ILE A 127 -22.00 -32.04 50.62
C ILE A 127 -22.42 -31.24 49.39
N ALA A 128 -23.71 -30.88 49.27
CA ALA A 128 -24.20 -30.02 48.19
C ALA A 128 -23.52 -28.64 48.19
N ARG A 129 -23.34 -28.03 49.37
CA ARG A 129 -22.65 -26.74 49.49
C ARG A 129 -21.18 -26.79 49.06
N ARG A 130 -20.51 -27.94 49.23
CA ARG A 130 -19.13 -28.15 48.78
C ARG A 130 -19.04 -28.31 47.25
N LEU A 131 -19.98 -29.06 46.66
CA LEU A 131 -20.08 -29.25 45.21
C LEU A 131 -20.39 -27.95 44.45
N ILE A 132 -21.30 -27.12 44.97
CA ILE A 132 -21.67 -25.83 44.33
C ILE A 132 -20.49 -24.84 44.33
N LEU A 133 -19.62 -24.88 45.35
CA LEU A 133 -18.46 -23.98 45.46
C LEU A 133 -17.31 -24.41 44.52
N GLU A 134 -17.22 -25.70 44.20
CA GLU A 134 -16.22 -26.28 43.32
C GLU A 134 -16.53 -25.97 41.84
N ASP A 135 -17.81 -26.03 41.43
CA ASP A 135 -18.25 -25.61 40.09
C ASP A 135 -18.12 -24.09 39.85
N SER A 136 -18.17 -23.28 40.92
CA SER A 136 -18.01 -21.81 40.82
C SER A 136 -16.54 -21.38 40.62
N MET A 137 -15.58 -22.27 40.90
CA MET A 137 -14.15 -22.05 40.69
C MET A 137 -13.64 -22.55 39.34
N GLU A 138 -14.49 -23.07 38.46
CA GLU A 138 -14.15 -23.23 37.06
C GLU A 138 -13.96 -21.85 36.42
N VAL A 139 -12.72 -21.35 36.51
CA VAL A 139 -12.26 -20.19 35.76
C VAL A 139 -12.32 -20.59 34.29
N LYS A 140 -13.48 -20.35 33.66
CA LYS A 140 -13.64 -20.46 32.21
C LYS A 140 -12.44 -19.72 31.59
N PRO A 141 -11.66 -20.37 30.71
CA PRO A 141 -10.49 -19.74 30.12
C PRO A 141 -10.92 -18.38 29.57
N VAL A 142 -10.26 -17.31 30.04
CA VAL A 142 -10.59 -15.94 29.65
C VAL A 142 -10.68 -15.92 28.14
N THR A 143 -11.88 -15.71 27.62
CA THR A 143 -12.10 -15.64 26.18
C THR A 143 -11.39 -14.38 25.70
N THR A 144 -10.16 -14.53 25.21
CA THR A 144 -9.43 -13.44 24.59
C THR A 144 -10.14 -13.15 23.27
N ARG A 145 -11.14 -12.26 23.32
CA ARG A 145 -11.74 -11.70 22.11
C ARG A 145 -10.57 -11.16 21.28
N LYS A 146 -10.44 -11.66 20.05
CA LYS A 146 -9.39 -11.20 19.12
C LYS A 146 -9.46 -9.66 19.08
N LEU A 147 -8.31 -8.99 19.24
CA LEU A 147 -8.25 -7.55 19.02
C LEU A 147 -8.95 -7.25 17.68
N ARG A 148 -9.92 -6.33 17.72
CA ARG A 148 -10.54 -5.85 16.49
C ARG A 148 -9.42 -5.26 15.65
N ARG A 149 -9.36 -5.65 14.39
CA ARG A 149 -8.30 -5.21 13.49
C ARG A 149 -8.52 -3.72 13.22
N ARG A 150 -7.43 -2.96 13.14
CA ARG A 150 -7.50 -1.56 12.77
C ARG A 150 -8.01 -1.46 11.33
N PRO A 151 -8.80 -0.44 10.98
CA PRO A 151 -9.28 -0.25 9.60
C PRO A 151 -8.15 -0.25 8.54
N ASN A 152 -6.93 0.13 8.93
CA ASN A 152 -5.75 0.15 8.07
C ASN A 152 -4.83 -1.08 8.22
N ASP A 153 -5.17 -2.09 9.03
CA ASP A 153 -4.36 -3.31 9.12
C ASP A 153 -4.60 -4.23 7.91
N PRO A 154 -3.58 -4.61 7.12
CA PRO A 154 -3.75 -5.53 6.00
C PRO A 154 -4.33 -6.86 6.49
N LEU A 155 -5.32 -7.40 5.78
CA LEU A 155 -6.06 -8.61 6.19
C LEU A 155 -5.09 -9.78 6.44
N PRO A 156 -5.28 -10.58 7.52
CA PRO A 156 -4.44 -11.74 7.74
C PRO A 156 -4.89 -12.81 6.74
N VAL A 157 -3.99 -13.18 5.85
CA VAL A 157 -4.23 -14.21 4.85
C VAL A 157 -4.55 -15.52 5.58
N PRO A 158 -5.63 -16.26 5.21
CA PRO A 158 -5.97 -17.50 5.90
C PRO A 158 -4.88 -18.56 5.67
N GLU A 159 -4.06 -18.83 6.69
CA GLU A 159 -3.29 -20.08 6.76
C GLU A 159 -4.29 -21.22 7.02
N LYS A 160 -4.67 -21.90 5.95
CA LYS A 160 -5.49 -23.11 6.03
C LYS A 160 -4.73 -24.16 6.84
N ARG A 161 -5.35 -24.59 7.95
CA ARG A 161 -5.07 -25.80 8.74
C ARG A 161 -4.28 -26.85 7.95
N ARG A 162 -3.19 -27.34 8.56
CA ARG A 162 -2.51 -28.61 8.25
C ARG A 162 -3.54 -29.68 7.85
N LYS A 163 -3.79 -29.81 6.55
CA LYS A 163 -3.94 -31.11 5.91
C LYS A 163 -2.52 -31.64 5.75
N THR A 164 -2.32 -32.97 5.73
CA THR A 164 -1.04 -33.55 5.28
C THR A 164 -0.58 -32.75 4.07
N LEU A 165 0.54 -32.04 4.21
CA LEU A 165 0.97 -31.03 3.25
C LEU A 165 0.92 -31.68 1.88
N PRO A 166 0.16 -31.17 0.89
CA PRO A 166 0.37 -31.59 -0.47
C PRO A 166 1.85 -31.31 -0.74
N THR A 167 2.59 -32.32 -1.15
CA THR A 167 3.96 -32.15 -1.64
C THR A 167 3.93 -30.94 -2.56
N LEU A 168 4.65 -29.87 -2.18
CA LEU A 168 4.77 -28.71 -3.05
C LEU A 168 5.49 -29.21 -4.30
N ASN A 169 4.74 -29.51 -5.36
CA ASN A 169 5.33 -29.73 -6.66
C ASN A 169 5.73 -28.35 -7.17
N PHE A 170 7.03 -28.04 -7.03
CA PHE A 170 7.66 -26.86 -7.61
C PHE A 170 7.80 -26.97 -9.14
N LEU A 171 7.28 -28.04 -9.73
CA LEU A 171 7.25 -28.28 -11.14
C LEU A 171 5.88 -27.85 -11.67
N LEU A 172 5.90 -27.02 -12.71
CA LEU A 172 4.72 -26.68 -13.49
C LEU A 172 4.14 -27.95 -14.12
N ASP A 173 2.83 -28.00 -14.28
CA ASP A 173 2.19 -29.10 -15.02
C ASP A 173 2.52 -28.99 -16.51
N ASP A 174 2.61 -30.12 -17.22
CA ASP A 174 2.98 -30.16 -18.65
C ASP A 174 2.09 -29.26 -19.53
N ASN A 175 0.83 -29.04 -19.11
CA ASN A 175 -0.09 -28.13 -19.79
C ASN A 175 0.32 -26.66 -19.65
N GLU A 176 0.75 -26.24 -18.46
CA GLU A 176 1.22 -24.87 -18.19
C GLU A 176 2.55 -24.62 -18.93
N ILE A 177 3.45 -25.61 -18.93
CA ILE A 177 4.70 -25.57 -19.68
C ILE A 177 4.43 -25.41 -21.18
N MET A 178 3.45 -26.15 -21.73
CA MET A 178 3.07 -26.05 -23.14
C MET A 178 2.42 -24.71 -23.49
N GLU A 179 1.63 -24.14 -22.58
CA GLU A 179 1.02 -22.82 -22.76
C GLU A 179 2.08 -21.71 -22.79
N ASP A 180 3.00 -21.72 -21.83
CA ASP A 180 4.12 -20.78 -21.78
C ASP A 180 5.05 -20.93 -23.00
N LEU A 181 5.34 -22.16 -23.43
CA LEU A 181 6.11 -22.41 -24.66
C LEU A 181 5.39 -21.88 -25.92
N ARG A 182 4.06 -21.99 -25.98
CA ARG A 182 3.26 -21.40 -27.05
C ARG A 182 3.36 -19.88 -27.02
N LEU A 183 3.24 -19.25 -25.86
CA LEU A 183 3.37 -17.80 -25.70
C LEU A 183 4.76 -17.30 -26.07
N MET A 184 5.81 -17.99 -25.62
CA MET A 184 7.20 -17.65 -25.95
C MET A 184 7.50 -17.81 -27.45
N ASN A 185 6.97 -18.84 -28.11
CA ASN A 185 7.19 -19.03 -29.54
C ASN A 185 6.38 -18.07 -30.41
N ARG A 186 5.23 -17.59 -29.93
CA ARG A 186 4.43 -16.55 -30.60
C ARG A 186 5.14 -15.20 -30.63
N ASN A 187 6.02 -14.94 -29.65
CA ASN A 187 6.80 -13.71 -29.55
C ASN A 187 8.15 -13.75 -30.29
N LYS A 188 8.55 -14.91 -30.86
CA LYS A 188 9.80 -15.03 -31.65
C LYS A 188 9.64 -14.62 -33.11
N SER A 189 8.42 -14.46 -33.63
CA SER A 189 8.16 -14.15 -35.04
C SER A 189 7.91 -12.68 -35.37
N SER A 190 8.04 -11.75 -34.42
CA SER A 190 7.84 -10.32 -34.70
C SER A 190 8.83 -9.43 -33.93
N PRO A 191 9.84 -8.83 -34.59
CA PRO A 191 10.63 -7.79 -33.99
C PRO A 191 9.93 -6.46 -34.22
N SER A 192 9.09 -5.98 -33.28
CA SER A 192 8.66 -4.58 -33.24
C SER A 192 7.90 -4.23 -31.96
N GLY A 193 8.56 -3.43 -31.11
CA GLY A 193 7.98 -2.17 -30.65
C GLY A 193 7.23 -2.12 -29.30
N ILE A 194 7.93 -1.57 -28.29
CA ILE A 194 7.52 -0.53 -27.30
C ILE A 194 6.24 -0.81 -26.46
N ILE A 195 6.11 -0.62 -25.14
CA ILE A 195 6.62 0.30 -24.11
C ILE A 195 6.33 -0.39 -22.75
N GLU A 196 7.26 -0.43 -21.79
CA GLU A 196 6.86 -0.40 -20.38
C GLU A 196 7.92 0.26 -19.48
N VAL A 197 7.64 1.53 -19.20
CA VAL A 197 7.90 2.34 -18.01
C VAL A 197 9.02 1.88 -17.06
N ASN A 198 10.08 2.68 -17.09
CA ASN A 198 11.21 2.65 -16.17
C ASN A 198 10.82 2.55 -14.68
N ARG A 199 11.16 1.43 -14.05
CA ARG A 199 11.48 1.34 -12.62
C ARG A 199 12.94 1.78 -12.44
N TYR A 200 13.18 3.07 -12.18
CA TYR A 200 14.50 3.50 -11.72
C TYR A 200 14.64 3.21 -10.22
N THR A 201 15.34 2.13 -9.93
CA THR A 201 15.99 1.88 -8.65
C THR A 201 17.04 2.97 -8.41
N MET A 202 16.84 3.80 -7.39
CA MET A 202 17.88 4.70 -6.89
C MET A 202 19.00 3.86 -6.26
N LYS A 203 20.08 3.64 -7.00
CA LYS A 203 21.38 3.30 -6.41
C LYS A 203 22.09 4.61 -6.12
N GLU A 204 22.24 4.92 -4.84
CA GLU A 204 23.11 5.99 -4.37
C GLU A 204 24.52 5.81 -4.96
N LYS A 205 24.99 6.81 -5.72
CA LYS A 205 26.41 7.05 -5.92
C LYS A 205 26.74 8.38 -5.29
N LYS A 206 27.42 8.32 -4.14
CA LYS A 206 28.16 9.45 -3.57
C LYS A 206 29.17 9.95 -4.63
N LEU A 207 29.02 11.19 -5.08
CA LEU A 207 30.10 11.93 -5.73
C LEU A 207 30.72 12.85 -4.68
N GLU A 208 31.98 12.60 -4.34
CA GLU A 208 32.79 13.56 -3.60
C GLU A 208 33.16 14.77 -4.49
N PRO A 209 33.28 15.98 -3.91
CA PRO A 209 33.66 17.17 -4.65
C PRO A 209 35.17 17.16 -4.95
N ARG A 210 35.52 17.14 -6.23
CA ARG A 210 36.89 17.38 -6.70
C ARG A 210 37.16 18.88 -6.61
N ILE A 211 37.91 19.28 -5.59
CA ILE A 211 38.49 20.63 -5.46
C ILE A 211 39.47 20.80 -6.63
N VAL A 212 39.27 21.85 -7.43
CA VAL A 212 40.23 22.28 -8.45
C VAL A 212 40.98 23.47 -7.86
N ALA A 213 42.30 23.31 -7.72
CA ALA A 213 43.27 24.40 -7.62
C ALA A 213 43.85 24.65 -9.01
#